data_AF-A0A812PA74-F1
#
_entry.id   AF-A0A812PA74-F1
#
_cell.length_a   1.000
_cell.length_b   1.000
_cell.length_c   1.000
_cell.angle_alpha   90.00
_cell.angle_beta   90.00
_cell.angle_gamma   90.00
#
_symmetry.space_group_name_H-M   'P 1'
#
loop_
_entity.id
_entity.type
_entity.pdbx_description
1 polymer ?
#
loop_
_entity_poly.entity_id
_entity_poly.type
_entity_poly.pdbx_seq_one_letter_code
_entity_poly.pdbx_strand_id
1 'polypeptide(L)'
;DEANAINESWMFLTFTSDLSPYLTDSAASRFLIGIIPASRYLIDPDSGTNLTLQAACYHITQSFNRLSQQGVMNLRAFVTGFKGDWKGIKQVLNFRLESMDYACTNLDDSAPFWRTLYTDEPWTIAPAYSGLKGYDLRMVMPDILHVWHLGVGRDLAGSAIVFMIKETDIFQGANQQERLHSATMSLKRFARSQKLPLKLHKLSKTKLGWTGKTFPELKSSGYDTYVTLKWVLQLSHVFSDALPNSLCSCLWTADHVISLLTNGGRYLSEEEQENKEVFGMVFLREYMALANLALSQRPKNESAAVAAD
;
A
#
# COMPACT_ATOMS: atom_id res chain seq x y z
N ASP A 1 -18.80 -9.66 11.24
CA ASP A 1 -17.40 -9.88 11.67
C ASP A 1 -17.44 -10.03 13.17
N GLU A 2 -17.21 -11.24 13.68
CA GLU A 2 -17.24 -11.55 15.11
C GLU A 2 -16.28 -10.66 15.90
N ALA A 3 -15.15 -10.25 15.32
CA ALA A 3 -14.21 -9.32 15.93
C ALA A 3 -14.85 -7.95 16.27
N ASN A 4 -15.72 -7.44 15.39
CA ASN A 4 -16.48 -6.21 15.65
C ASN A 4 -17.60 -6.41 16.68
N ALA A 5 -18.11 -7.64 16.82
CA ALA A 5 -19.16 -7.95 17.79
C ALA A 5 -18.63 -8.00 19.23
N ILE A 6 -17.37 -8.40 19.40
CA ILE A 6 -16.70 -8.53 20.71
C ILE A 6 -15.75 -7.37 21.03
N ASN A 7 -15.70 -6.34 20.17
CA ASN A 7 -14.85 -5.14 20.32
C ASN A 7 -13.37 -5.47 20.64
N GLU A 8 -12.86 -6.55 20.04
CA GLU A 8 -11.49 -7.02 20.26
C GLU A 8 -10.76 -7.13 18.91
N SER A 9 -9.47 -6.79 18.90
CA SER A 9 -8.60 -6.97 17.73
C SER A 9 -8.01 -8.38 17.72
N TRP A 10 -7.91 -8.99 16.54
CA TRP A 10 -7.38 -10.35 16.38
C TRP A 10 -6.31 -10.39 15.29
N MET A 11 -5.31 -11.25 15.48
CA MET A 11 -4.40 -11.65 14.41
C MET A 11 -4.88 -12.96 13.82
N PHE A 12 -5.03 -12.96 12.50
CA PHE A 12 -5.31 -14.16 11.71
C PHE A 12 -4.02 -14.58 11.01
N LEU A 13 -3.51 -15.74 11.39
CA LEU A 13 -2.42 -16.40 10.70
C LEU A 13 -3.04 -17.31 9.65
N THR A 14 -2.81 -16.99 8.39
CA THR A 14 -3.34 -17.76 7.25
C THR A 14 -2.19 -18.18 6.35
N PHE A 15 -2.32 -19.31 5.67
CA PHE A 15 -1.50 -19.58 4.49
C PHE A 15 -2.37 -19.63 3.25
N THR A 16 -1.74 -19.39 2.12
CA THR A 16 -2.35 -19.54 0.80
C THR A 16 -1.50 -20.52 0.01
N SER A 17 -2.12 -21.25 -0.91
CA SER A 17 -1.43 -22.17 -1.81
C SER A 17 -1.41 -21.56 -3.20
N ASP A 18 -0.24 -21.54 -3.84
CA ASP A 18 -0.09 -21.17 -5.26
C ASP A 18 -0.87 -22.13 -6.19
N LEU A 19 -1.24 -23.31 -5.69
CA LEU A 19 -2.05 -24.31 -6.39
C LEU A 19 -3.53 -24.28 -5.99
N SER A 20 -3.97 -23.25 -5.26
CA SER A 20 -5.39 -23.11 -4.93
C SER A 20 -6.19 -22.95 -6.23
N PRO A 21 -7.25 -23.75 -6.47
CA PRO A 21 -8.11 -23.55 -7.64
C PRO A 21 -8.92 -22.25 -7.56
N TYR A 22 -8.90 -21.58 -6.40
CA TYR A 22 -9.63 -20.35 -6.12
C TYR A 22 -8.70 -19.13 -6.08
N LEU A 23 -7.79 -19.00 -7.05
CA LEU A 23 -6.78 -17.91 -7.07
C LEU A 23 -7.39 -16.50 -6.97
N THR A 24 -8.61 -16.30 -7.48
CA THR A 24 -9.29 -15.00 -7.48
C THR A 24 -10.19 -14.78 -6.26
N ASP A 25 -10.51 -15.82 -5.50
CA ASP A 25 -11.30 -15.70 -4.28
C ASP A 25 -10.36 -15.69 -3.08
N SER A 26 -10.07 -14.48 -2.58
CA SER A 26 -9.18 -14.29 -1.44
C SER A 26 -9.68 -14.96 -0.15
N ALA A 27 -10.99 -15.20 0.01
CA ALA A 27 -11.52 -15.89 1.18
C ALA A 27 -11.36 -17.40 1.03
N ALA A 28 -11.63 -17.95 -0.17
CA ALA A 28 -11.53 -19.38 -0.43
C ALA A 28 -10.09 -19.89 -0.63
N SER A 29 -9.15 -19.00 -0.95
CA SER A 29 -7.72 -19.33 -1.11
C SER A 29 -6.89 -19.26 0.18
N ARG A 30 -7.48 -18.75 1.28
CA ARG A 30 -6.82 -18.59 2.58
C ARG A 30 -7.23 -19.70 3.54
N PHE A 31 -6.24 -20.43 4.02
CA PHE A 31 -6.40 -21.47 5.02
C PHE A 31 -5.98 -20.94 6.37
N LEU A 32 -6.89 -20.98 7.33
CA LEU A 32 -6.64 -20.52 8.68
C LEU A 32 -5.69 -21.47 9.42
N ILE A 33 -4.57 -20.95 9.91
CA ILE A 33 -3.62 -21.66 10.77
C ILE A 33 -3.95 -21.40 12.24
N GLY A 34 -4.22 -20.14 12.57
CA GLY A 34 -4.46 -19.74 13.94
C GLY A 34 -5.07 -18.36 14.04
N ILE A 35 -5.81 -18.14 15.13
CA ILE A 35 -6.37 -16.85 15.50
C ILE A 35 -5.85 -16.53 16.90
N ILE A 36 -5.28 -15.34 17.08
CA ILE A 36 -4.74 -14.91 18.37
C ILE A 36 -5.39 -13.57 18.75
N PRO A 37 -6.11 -13.48 19.87
CA PRO A 37 -6.66 -12.21 20.33
C PRO A 37 -5.53 -11.27 20.77
N ALA A 38 -5.65 -9.99 20.46
CA ALA A 38 -4.65 -8.99 20.84
C ALA A 38 -4.51 -8.86 22.37
N SER A 39 -5.56 -9.17 23.14
CA SER A 39 -5.49 -9.22 24.62
C SER A 39 -4.53 -10.28 25.16
N ARG A 40 -4.11 -11.24 24.33
CA ARG A 40 -3.16 -12.31 24.69
C ARG A 40 -1.73 -12.01 24.25
N TYR A 41 -1.47 -10.81 23.73
CA TYR A 41 -0.13 -10.41 23.37
C TYR A 41 0.70 -10.13 24.61
N LEU A 42 1.81 -10.86 24.72
CA LEU A 42 2.88 -10.53 25.63
C LEU A 42 3.93 -9.75 24.82
N ILE A 43 4.10 -8.47 25.15
CA ILE A 43 5.12 -7.62 24.54
C ILE A 43 6.29 -7.53 25.51
N ASP A 44 7.48 -7.87 25.03
CA ASP A 44 8.72 -7.66 25.76
C ASP A 44 8.95 -6.15 25.93
N PRO A 45 9.00 -5.61 27.16
CA PRO A 45 9.10 -4.18 27.39
C PRO A 45 10.39 -3.56 26.85
N ASP A 46 11.47 -4.33 26.78
CA ASP A 46 12.79 -3.82 26.39
C ASP A 46 12.93 -3.72 24.87
N SER A 47 12.56 -4.78 24.15
CA SER A 47 12.66 -4.79 22.68
C SER A 47 11.40 -4.31 21.95
N GLY A 48 10.26 -4.26 22.63
CA GLY A 48 8.95 -4.06 22.00
C GLY A 48 8.47 -5.26 21.17
N THR A 49 9.14 -6.41 21.25
CA THR A 49 8.80 -7.61 20.48
C THR A 49 7.57 -8.29 21.05
N ASN A 50 6.64 -8.70 20.17
CA ASN A 50 5.49 -9.50 20.56
C ASN A 50 5.88 -10.98 20.70
N LEU A 51 6.15 -11.42 21.93
CA LEU A 51 6.58 -12.78 22.27
C LEU A 51 5.53 -13.83 21.95
N THR A 52 4.24 -13.50 22.09
CA THR A 52 3.15 -14.41 21.72
C THR A 52 3.18 -14.74 20.24
N LEU A 53 3.34 -13.73 19.38
CA LEU A 53 3.44 -13.93 17.94
C LEU A 53 4.72 -14.66 17.54
N GLN A 54 5.86 -14.37 18.20
CA GLN A 54 7.12 -15.09 17.98
C GLN A 54 6.96 -16.59 18.28
N ALA A 55 6.36 -16.95 19.43
CA ALA A 55 6.12 -18.35 19.80
C ALA A 55 5.19 -19.06 18.81
N ALA A 56 4.11 -18.40 18.36
CA ALA A 56 3.22 -18.95 17.35
C ALA A 56 3.96 -19.18 16.01
N CYS A 57 4.69 -18.18 15.53
CA CYS A 57 5.49 -18.27 14.30
C CYS A 57 6.57 -19.34 14.38
N TYR A 58 7.16 -19.58 15.56
CA TYR A 58 8.14 -20.64 15.79
C TYR A 58 7.55 -22.03 15.52
N HIS A 59 6.40 -22.34 16.11
CA HIS A 59 5.75 -23.64 15.88
C HIS A 59 5.25 -23.83 14.45
N ILE A 60 4.79 -22.75 13.82
CA ILE A 60 4.41 -22.74 12.40
C ILE A 60 5.63 -23.05 11.53
N THR A 61 6.75 -22.37 11.79
CA THR A 61 8.02 -22.57 11.09
C THR A 61 8.51 -24.00 11.20
N GLN A 62 8.52 -24.56 12.42
CA GLN A 62 8.89 -25.95 12.63
C GLN A 62 7.96 -26.92 11.86
N SER A 63 6.67 -26.63 11.80
CA SER A 63 5.70 -27.47 11.09
C SER A 63 5.91 -27.41 9.57
N PHE A 64 6.18 -26.24 9.00
CA PHE A 64 6.55 -26.12 7.59
C PHE A 64 7.91 -26.76 7.28
N ASN A 65 8.89 -26.65 8.17
CA ASN A 65 10.16 -27.35 8.01
C ASN A 65 9.96 -28.86 7.98
N ARG A 66 9.14 -29.43 8.88
CA ARG A 66 8.76 -30.85 8.84
C ARG A 66 8.05 -31.20 7.54
N LEU A 67 7.08 -30.41 7.11
CA LEU A 67 6.33 -30.62 5.86
C LEU A 67 7.25 -30.60 4.62
N SER A 68 8.25 -29.71 4.59
CA SER A 68 9.21 -29.62 3.48
C SER A 68 10.16 -30.83 3.40
N GLN A 69 10.53 -31.41 4.54
CA GLN A 69 11.53 -32.48 4.63
C GLN A 69 10.89 -33.87 4.58
N GLN A 70 9.87 -34.09 5.41
CA GLN A 70 9.22 -35.39 5.61
C GLN A 70 8.04 -35.54 4.65
N GLY A 71 7.33 -34.44 4.36
CA GLY A 71 6.09 -34.47 3.60
C GLY A 71 4.93 -35.10 4.37
N VAL A 72 3.75 -35.09 3.75
CA VAL A 72 2.55 -35.80 4.21
C VAL A 72 1.94 -36.48 2.99
N MET A 73 1.76 -37.82 3.02
CA MET A 73 1.21 -38.58 1.89
C MET A 73 1.97 -38.33 0.57
N ASN A 74 3.31 -38.29 0.62
CA ASN A 74 4.21 -37.93 -0.49
C ASN A 74 4.10 -36.48 -1.01
N LEU A 75 3.27 -35.63 -0.40
CA LEU A 75 3.21 -34.21 -0.69
C LEU A 75 4.22 -33.46 0.16
N ARG A 76 5.09 -32.68 -0.48
CA ARG A 76 5.98 -31.73 0.18
C ARG A 76 5.56 -30.32 -0.20
N ALA A 77 5.63 -29.40 0.75
CA ALA A 77 5.38 -27.99 0.51
C ALA A 77 6.58 -27.17 0.97
N PHE A 78 6.82 -26.08 0.26
CA PHE A 78 7.83 -25.10 0.59
C PHE A 78 7.14 -23.76 0.78
N VAL A 79 7.56 -23.02 1.79
CA VAL A 79 7.11 -21.64 1.93
C VAL A 79 7.82 -20.82 0.87
N THR A 80 7.05 -19.98 0.21
CA THR A 80 7.43 -19.33 -1.04
C THR A 80 7.53 -17.81 -0.91
N GLY A 81 6.86 -17.27 0.10
CA GLY A 81 6.84 -15.85 0.39
C GLY A 81 5.99 -15.58 1.61
N PHE A 82 6.17 -14.39 2.15
CA PHE A 82 5.35 -13.85 3.21
C PHE A 82 4.78 -12.51 2.75
N LYS A 83 3.48 -12.34 2.96
CA LYS A 83 2.75 -11.12 2.63
C LYS A 83 2.02 -10.62 3.87
N GLY A 84 2.04 -9.32 4.11
CA GLY A 84 1.29 -8.72 5.20
C GLY A 84 1.73 -7.31 5.56
N ASP A 85 0.94 -6.71 6.46
CA ASP A 85 1.28 -5.45 7.14
C ASP A 85 2.23 -5.77 8.29
N TRP A 86 3.53 -5.67 8.00
CA TRP A 86 4.58 -5.89 8.99
C TRP A 86 4.68 -4.66 9.88
N LYS A 87 3.81 -4.56 10.89
CA LYS A 87 3.82 -3.46 11.88
C LYS A 87 5.16 -3.30 12.64
N GLY A 88 6.08 -4.25 12.51
CA GLY A 88 7.47 -4.17 13.00
C GLY A 88 8.43 -3.41 12.08
N ILE A 89 8.08 -3.21 10.80
CA ILE A 89 8.82 -2.35 9.87
C ILE A 89 8.29 -0.93 10.09
N LYS A 90 8.75 -0.29 11.16
CA LYS A 90 8.52 1.15 11.36
C LYS A 90 9.22 1.90 10.24
N GLN A 91 8.47 2.58 9.36
CA GLN A 91 9.03 3.54 8.41
C GLN A 91 8.41 4.93 8.61
N VAL A 92 9.20 5.83 9.19
CA VAL A 92 9.48 7.15 8.64
C VAL A 92 10.92 7.45 9.04
N LEU A 93 11.85 7.40 8.09
CA LEU A 93 13.22 7.85 8.32
C LEU A 93 13.41 9.14 7.52
N ASN A 94 13.42 10.27 8.22
CA ASN A 94 13.86 11.53 7.65
C ASN A 94 15.39 11.54 7.71
N PHE A 95 16.04 11.20 6.59
CA PHE A 95 17.48 11.30 6.47
C PHE A 95 17.88 12.62 5.83
N ARG A 96 18.74 13.37 6.50
CA ARG A 96 19.55 14.42 5.86
C ARG A 96 20.84 13.76 5.40
N LEU A 97 20.89 13.37 4.13
CA LEU A 97 22.08 12.75 3.57
C LEU A 97 23.02 13.84 3.04
N GLU A 98 24.31 13.73 3.38
CA GLU A 98 25.36 14.57 2.79
C GLU A 98 25.68 14.14 1.35
N SER A 99 25.40 12.87 1.00
CA SER A 99 25.47 12.33 -0.35
C SER A 99 24.22 11.51 -0.69
N MET A 100 23.72 11.67 -1.91
CA MET A 100 22.58 10.90 -2.44
C MET A 100 22.97 9.46 -2.84
N ASP A 101 24.24 9.09 -2.80
CA ASP A 101 24.72 7.77 -3.28
C ASP A 101 24.03 6.59 -2.58
N TYR A 102 23.77 6.73 -1.28
CA TYR A 102 23.06 5.73 -0.47
C TYR A 102 21.60 6.08 -0.21
N ALA A 103 21.08 7.12 -0.86
CA ALA A 103 19.67 7.44 -0.76
C ALA A 103 18.87 6.32 -1.44
N CYS A 104 17.90 5.74 -0.74
CA CYS A 104 16.97 4.77 -1.35
C CYS A 104 16.11 5.41 -2.46
N THR A 105 16.17 6.73 -2.63
CA THR A 105 15.58 7.49 -3.73
C THR A 105 16.50 7.64 -4.94
N ASN A 106 17.76 7.21 -4.87
CA ASN A 106 18.68 7.20 -6.01
C ASN A 106 18.35 6.04 -6.95
N LEU A 107 17.44 6.24 -7.90
CA LEU A 107 16.97 5.16 -8.77
C LEU A 107 17.98 4.72 -9.86
N ASP A 108 19.22 5.19 -9.83
CA ASP A 108 20.27 4.72 -10.74
C ASP A 108 20.58 3.23 -10.48
N ASP A 109 20.66 2.42 -11.54
CA ASP A 109 20.98 0.99 -11.44
C ASP A 109 22.36 0.73 -10.78
N SER A 110 23.25 1.72 -10.84
CA SER A 110 24.57 1.68 -10.21
C SER A 110 24.59 2.22 -8.78
N ALA A 111 23.46 2.71 -8.24
CA ALA A 111 23.39 3.29 -6.90
C ALA A 111 23.90 2.27 -5.87
N PRO A 112 24.91 2.64 -5.04
CA PRO A 112 25.53 1.73 -4.08
C PRO A 112 24.55 1.01 -3.14
N PHE A 113 23.44 1.63 -2.77
CA PHE A 113 22.46 1.01 -1.87
C PHE A 113 21.80 -0.24 -2.47
N TRP A 114 21.69 -0.38 -3.80
CA TRP A 114 21.16 -1.60 -4.41
C TRP A 114 21.97 -2.83 -4.03
N ARG A 115 23.28 -2.65 -3.84
CA ARG A 115 24.21 -3.72 -3.42
C ARG A 115 24.09 -4.07 -1.95
N THR A 116 23.49 -3.20 -1.14
CA THR A 116 23.21 -3.45 0.29
C THR A 116 21.80 -4.00 0.50
N LEU A 117 20.97 -4.06 -0.55
CA LEU A 117 19.63 -4.58 -0.43
C LEU A 117 19.68 -6.09 -0.19
N TYR A 118 19.04 -6.53 0.88
CA TYR A 118 19.00 -7.93 1.32
C TYR A 118 20.32 -8.54 1.81
N THR A 119 21.38 -7.75 1.98
CA THR A 119 22.66 -8.26 2.52
C THR A 119 22.64 -8.39 4.03
N ASP A 120 21.98 -7.44 4.69
CA ASP A 120 21.87 -7.41 6.15
C ASP A 120 20.46 -7.76 6.59
N GLU A 121 20.35 -8.47 7.70
CA GLU A 121 19.07 -8.76 8.33
C GLU A 121 18.49 -7.49 8.97
N PRO A 122 17.25 -7.08 8.65
CA PRO A 122 16.69 -5.81 9.09
C PRO A 122 16.19 -5.82 10.54
N TRP A 123 16.48 -6.87 11.31
CA TRP A 123 15.95 -7.08 12.65
C TRP A 123 17.06 -7.17 13.69
N THR A 124 16.85 -6.51 14.83
CA THR A 124 17.68 -6.71 16.03
C THR A 124 17.40 -8.07 16.66
N ILE A 125 16.16 -8.55 16.55
CA ILE A 125 15.73 -9.86 17.05
C ILE A 125 15.13 -10.64 15.88
N ALA A 126 15.81 -11.72 15.49
CA ALA A 126 15.41 -12.56 14.39
C ALA A 126 13.98 -13.10 14.59
N PRO A 127 13.07 -12.88 13.64
CA PRO A 127 11.74 -13.44 13.71
C PRO A 127 11.78 -14.94 13.48
N ALA A 128 10.93 -15.70 14.17
CA ALA A 128 11.01 -17.16 14.14
C ALA A 128 10.95 -17.77 12.71
N TYR A 129 10.28 -17.10 11.77
CA TYR A 129 10.18 -17.54 10.38
C TYR A 129 11.48 -17.44 9.57
N SER A 130 12.49 -16.70 10.05
CA SER A 130 13.82 -16.72 9.43
C SER A 130 14.50 -18.09 9.58
N GLY A 131 14.02 -18.92 10.52
CA GLY A 131 14.43 -20.31 10.68
C GLY A 131 13.81 -21.30 9.68
N LEU A 132 13.04 -20.85 8.69
CA LEU A 132 12.54 -21.72 7.63
C LEU A 132 13.68 -22.25 6.77
N LYS A 133 13.59 -23.51 6.35
CA LYS A 133 14.54 -24.11 5.42
C LYS A 133 14.41 -23.45 4.05
N GLY A 134 15.51 -22.88 3.56
CA GLY A 134 15.51 -22.11 2.33
C GLY A 134 14.92 -20.71 2.50
N TYR A 135 14.81 -20.21 3.74
CA TYR A 135 14.49 -18.82 3.99
C TYR A 135 15.47 -17.90 3.27
N ASP A 136 14.92 -16.87 2.66
CA ASP A 136 15.65 -15.78 2.04
C ASP A 136 14.88 -14.49 2.32
N LEU A 137 15.58 -13.39 2.61
CA LEU A 137 14.92 -12.12 2.91
C LEU A 137 14.05 -11.61 1.75
N ARG A 138 14.36 -12.00 0.51
CA ARG A 138 13.54 -11.72 -0.70
C ARG A 138 12.16 -12.37 -0.66
N MET A 139 11.94 -13.34 0.24
CA MET A 139 10.63 -13.92 0.48
C MET A 139 9.70 -12.95 1.24
N VAL A 140 10.23 -11.96 1.93
CA VAL A 140 9.44 -10.94 2.64
C VAL A 140 9.01 -9.88 1.63
N MET A 141 7.77 -9.99 1.17
CA MET A 141 7.20 -9.02 0.25
C MET A 141 6.37 -7.99 1.02
N PRO A 142 6.65 -6.69 0.87
CA PRO A 142 5.79 -5.68 1.46
C PRO A 142 4.42 -5.71 0.79
N ASP A 143 3.37 -5.36 1.54
CA ASP A 143 2.04 -5.16 0.97
C ASP A 143 2.09 -3.98 -0.01
N ILE A 144 2.02 -4.27 -1.31
CA ILE A 144 2.14 -3.28 -2.39
C ILE A 144 1.10 -2.18 -2.25
N LEU A 145 -0.14 -2.50 -1.85
CA LEU A 145 -1.19 -1.50 -1.67
C LEU A 145 -0.91 -0.61 -0.46
N HIS A 146 -0.31 -1.17 0.59
CA HIS A 146 0.12 -0.40 1.75
C HIS A 146 1.30 0.53 1.41
N VAL A 147 2.33 0.01 0.72
CA VAL A 147 3.48 0.80 0.25
C VAL A 147 3.02 1.92 -0.68
N TRP A 148 2.17 1.60 -1.65
CA TRP A 148 1.58 2.58 -2.56
C TRP A 148 0.84 3.67 -1.80
N HIS A 149 -0.02 3.29 -0.85
CA HIS A 149 -0.80 4.22 -0.04
C HIS A 149 0.07 5.15 0.82
N LEU A 150 1.07 4.60 1.52
CA LEU A 150 1.95 5.37 2.39
C LEU A 150 2.97 6.22 1.63
N GLY A 151 3.36 5.79 0.42
CA GLY A 151 4.16 6.59 -0.49
C GLY A 151 3.32 7.70 -1.10
N VAL A 152 2.93 7.53 -2.35
CA VAL A 152 2.33 8.62 -3.17
C VAL A 152 0.84 8.46 -3.42
N GLY A 153 0.28 7.26 -3.20
CA GLY A 153 -1.08 6.91 -3.59
C GLY A 153 -2.14 7.74 -2.89
N ARG A 154 -2.00 7.96 -1.57
CA ARG A 154 -2.96 8.77 -0.81
C ARG A 154 -2.90 10.26 -1.18
N ASP A 155 -1.71 10.76 -1.54
CA ASP A 155 -1.50 12.15 -1.90
C ASP A 155 -2.05 12.44 -3.30
N LEU A 156 -1.77 11.55 -4.25
CA LEU A 156 -2.31 11.62 -5.61
C LEU A 156 -3.85 11.55 -5.58
N ALA A 157 -4.41 10.54 -4.93
CA ALA A 157 -5.87 10.37 -4.86
C ALA A 157 -6.54 11.54 -4.12
N GLY A 158 -5.97 11.96 -2.98
CA GLY A 158 -6.48 13.09 -2.19
C GLY A 158 -6.45 14.39 -2.98
N SER A 159 -5.32 14.68 -3.64
CA SER A 159 -5.12 15.90 -4.43
C SER A 159 -6.03 15.95 -5.65
N ALA A 160 -6.16 14.85 -6.38
CA ALA A 160 -7.05 14.76 -7.53
C ALA A 160 -8.52 15.02 -7.14
N ILE A 161 -8.99 14.44 -6.03
CA ILE A 161 -10.35 14.67 -5.52
C ILE A 161 -10.55 16.14 -5.15
N VAL A 162 -9.61 16.74 -4.40
CA VAL A 162 -9.72 18.15 -4.00
C VAL A 162 -9.69 19.05 -5.23
N PHE A 163 -8.84 18.77 -6.22
CA PHE A 163 -8.82 19.49 -7.49
C PHE A 163 -10.19 19.43 -8.20
N MET A 164 -10.75 18.22 -8.38
CA MET A 164 -12.08 18.05 -8.98
C MET A 164 -13.19 18.79 -8.20
N ILE A 165 -13.10 18.83 -6.87
CA ILE A 165 -14.07 19.52 -6.01
C ILE A 165 -13.89 21.04 -6.01
N LYS A 166 -12.69 21.58 -6.26
CA LYS A 166 -12.45 23.02 -6.21
C LYS A 166 -12.52 23.68 -7.59
N GLU A 167 -11.92 23.05 -8.59
CA GLU A 167 -11.55 23.69 -9.84
C GLU A 167 -12.42 23.25 -11.02
N THR A 168 -13.34 22.32 -10.83
CA THR A 168 -14.25 21.82 -11.88
C THR A 168 -15.69 21.90 -11.42
N ASP A 169 -16.65 21.51 -12.27
CA ASP A 169 -18.07 21.32 -11.92
C ASP A 169 -18.51 19.84 -11.98
N ILE A 170 -17.56 18.90 -11.91
CA ILE A 170 -17.83 17.44 -11.99
C ILE A 170 -18.80 16.99 -10.89
N PHE A 171 -18.68 17.56 -9.69
CA PHE A 171 -19.54 17.25 -8.54
C PHE A 171 -20.48 18.40 -8.26
N GLN A 172 -21.78 18.16 -8.42
CA GLN A 172 -22.84 19.13 -8.15
C GLN A 172 -22.95 19.47 -6.65
N GLY A 173 -23.26 20.73 -6.36
CA GLY A 173 -23.52 21.24 -5.00
C GLY A 173 -23.22 22.74 -4.90
N ALA A 174 -23.99 23.47 -4.11
CA ALA A 174 -23.83 24.92 -3.91
C ALA A 174 -22.59 25.27 -3.06
N ASN A 175 -22.09 24.31 -2.29
CA ASN A 175 -20.93 24.49 -1.42
C ASN A 175 -20.06 23.23 -1.39
N GLN A 176 -18.85 23.35 -0.84
CA GLN A 176 -17.88 22.25 -0.78
C GLN A 176 -18.40 21.00 -0.06
N GLN A 177 -19.28 21.14 0.93
CA GLN A 177 -19.82 20.00 1.68
C GLN A 177 -20.81 19.20 0.83
N GLU A 178 -21.69 19.87 0.08
CA GLU A 178 -22.59 19.22 -0.87
C GLU A 178 -21.81 18.54 -2.00
N ARG A 179 -20.76 19.19 -2.51
CA ARG A 179 -19.88 18.61 -3.54
C ARG A 179 -19.14 17.37 -3.03
N LEU A 180 -18.65 17.39 -1.78
CA LEU A 180 -18.08 16.21 -1.11
C LEU A 180 -19.09 15.08 -0.90
N HIS A 181 -20.35 15.43 -0.60
CA HIS A 181 -21.43 14.45 -0.51
C HIS A 181 -21.72 13.81 -1.87
N SER A 182 -21.83 14.61 -2.92
CA SER A 182 -22.00 14.15 -4.31
C SER A 182 -20.85 13.21 -4.73
N ALA A 183 -19.60 13.61 -4.45
CA ALA A 183 -18.41 12.79 -4.67
C ALA A 183 -18.46 11.46 -3.91
N THR A 184 -18.88 11.48 -2.63
CA THR A 184 -19.05 10.27 -1.82
C THR A 184 -20.06 9.30 -2.44
N MET A 185 -21.20 9.82 -2.92
CA MET A 185 -22.23 9.00 -3.56
C MET A 185 -21.75 8.42 -4.89
N SER A 186 -21.00 9.19 -5.68
CA SER A 186 -20.36 8.74 -6.91
C SER A 186 -19.36 7.59 -6.64
N LEU A 187 -18.44 7.75 -5.69
CA LEU A 187 -17.48 6.70 -5.31
C LEU A 187 -18.16 5.42 -4.84
N LYS A 188 -19.20 5.51 -4.00
CA LYS A 188 -19.96 4.34 -3.55
C LYS A 188 -20.68 3.63 -4.69
N ARG A 189 -21.25 4.39 -5.63
CA ARG A 189 -21.90 3.84 -6.82
C ARG A 189 -20.91 3.09 -7.69
N PHE A 190 -19.75 3.70 -7.93
CA PHE A 190 -18.63 3.08 -8.65
C PHE A 190 -18.19 1.77 -8.00
N ALA A 191 -17.87 1.79 -6.70
CA ALA A 191 -17.41 0.60 -5.99
C ALA A 191 -18.44 -0.53 -6.07
N ARG A 192 -19.73 -0.21 -5.92
CA ARG A 192 -20.81 -1.19 -6.07
C ARG A 192 -20.91 -1.74 -7.50
N SER A 193 -20.84 -0.90 -8.53
CA SER A 193 -20.96 -1.36 -9.92
C SER A 193 -19.76 -2.22 -10.34
N GLN A 194 -18.58 -1.97 -9.78
CA GLN A 194 -17.38 -2.76 -10.00
C GLN A 194 -17.24 -3.96 -9.04
N LYS A 195 -18.21 -4.17 -8.14
CA LYS A 195 -18.17 -5.21 -7.09
C LYS A 195 -16.92 -5.14 -6.20
N LEU A 196 -16.41 -3.93 -5.97
CA LEU A 196 -15.24 -3.68 -5.14
C LEU A 196 -15.68 -3.38 -3.69
N PRO A 197 -15.14 -4.07 -2.67
CA PRO A 197 -15.43 -3.74 -1.28
C PRO A 197 -14.84 -2.37 -0.91
N LEU A 198 -15.65 -1.47 -0.35
CA LEU A 198 -15.21 -0.12 0.05
C LEU A 198 -15.53 0.09 1.53
N LYS A 199 -14.50 0.25 2.36
CA LYS A 199 -14.64 0.55 3.80
C LYS A 199 -14.76 2.05 4.05
N LEU A 200 -14.30 2.88 3.11
CA LEU A 200 -14.41 4.33 3.20
C LEU A 200 -15.88 4.80 3.17
N HIS A 201 -16.41 5.22 4.32
CA HIS A 201 -17.82 5.59 4.45
C HIS A 201 -18.19 6.95 3.84
N LYS A 202 -17.29 7.94 3.89
CA LYS A 202 -17.52 9.29 3.34
C LYS A 202 -16.21 10.00 3.02
N LEU A 203 -16.25 10.85 2.00
CA LEU A 203 -15.23 11.87 1.75
C LEU A 203 -15.58 13.11 2.59
N SER A 204 -14.61 13.60 3.34
CA SER A 204 -14.71 14.81 4.16
C SER A 204 -13.40 15.57 4.12
N LYS A 205 -13.39 16.84 4.53
CA LYS A 205 -12.14 17.61 4.64
C LYS A 205 -11.10 16.90 5.51
N THR A 206 -11.53 16.34 6.66
CA THR A 206 -10.67 15.54 7.54
C THR A 206 -10.11 14.31 6.84
N LYS A 207 -10.94 13.60 6.05
CA LYS A 207 -10.50 12.41 5.30
C LYS A 207 -9.61 12.72 4.12
N LEU A 208 -9.59 13.96 3.64
CA LEU A 208 -8.74 14.42 2.54
C LEU A 208 -7.55 15.25 3.03
N GLY A 209 -7.29 15.32 4.34
CA GLY A 209 -6.22 16.17 4.88
C GLY A 209 -6.36 17.64 4.46
N TRP A 210 -7.57 18.08 4.10
CA TRP A 210 -7.81 19.35 3.45
C TRP A 210 -7.99 20.47 4.49
N THR A 211 -6.88 20.81 5.15
CA THR A 211 -6.82 21.77 6.27
C THR A 211 -6.16 23.10 5.89
N GLY A 212 -5.94 23.35 4.59
CA GLY A 212 -5.39 24.60 4.04
C GLY A 212 -3.88 24.75 4.15
N LYS A 213 -3.27 24.20 5.21
CA LYS A 213 -1.81 24.28 5.47
C LYS A 213 -0.99 23.12 4.90
N THR A 214 -1.65 22.08 4.41
CA THR A 214 -0.99 20.86 3.91
C THR A 214 -1.56 20.47 2.56
N PHE A 215 -0.76 19.74 1.78
CA PHE A 215 -1.28 19.11 0.57
C PHE A 215 -2.36 18.07 0.93
N PRO A 216 -3.41 17.92 0.11
CA PRO A 216 -4.45 16.94 0.38
C PRO A 216 -3.91 15.50 0.41
N GLU A 217 -4.36 14.73 1.38
CA GLU A 217 -4.01 13.31 1.58
C GLU A 217 -5.26 12.49 1.90
N LEU A 218 -5.46 11.36 1.21
CA LEU A 218 -6.59 10.48 1.47
C LEU A 218 -6.34 9.56 2.69
N LYS A 219 -6.94 9.90 3.83
CA LYS A 219 -6.86 9.12 5.09
C LYS A 219 -7.76 7.88 5.06
N SER A 220 -7.30 6.85 4.37
CA SER A 220 -8.02 5.57 4.18
C SER A 220 -7.08 4.36 4.29
N SER A 221 -7.57 3.16 3.97
CA SER A 221 -6.72 1.97 3.84
C SER A 221 -6.02 1.93 2.48
N GLY A 222 -4.99 1.09 2.32
CA GLY A 222 -4.33 0.89 1.03
C GLY A 222 -5.29 0.39 -0.05
N TYR A 223 -6.18 -0.54 0.31
CA TYR A 223 -7.22 -1.02 -0.60
C TYR A 223 -8.24 0.07 -0.97
N ASP A 224 -8.74 0.85 -0.02
CA ASP A 224 -9.67 1.96 -0.32
C ASP A 224 -9.02 3.02 -1.21
N THR A 225 -7.70 3.26 -1.04
CA THR A 225 -6.93 4.17 -1.90
C THR A 225 -6.86 3.66 -3.33
N TYR A 226 -6.64 2.36 -3.52
CA TYR A 226 -6.70 1.72 -4.85
C TYR A 226 -8.09 1.83 -5.49
N VAL A 227 -9.17 1.52 -4.75
CA VAL A 227 -10.54 1.66 -5.26
C VAL A 227 -10.85 3.12 -5.63
N THR A 228 -10.37 4.06 -4.81
CA THR A 228 -10.55 5.49 -5.05
C THR A 228 -9.76 5.95 -6.28
N LEU A 229 -8.53 5.47 -6.47
CA LEU A 229 -7.73 5.76 -7.67
C LEU A 229 -8.44 5.30 -8.94
N LYS A 230 -8.99 4.08 -8.96
CA LYS A 230 -9.78 3.57 -10.09
C LYS A 230 -11.02 4.42 -10.40
N TRP A 231 -11.70 4.86 -9.35
CA TRP A 231 -12.85 5.75 -9.50
C TRP A 231 -12.45 7.10 -10.10
N VAL A 232 -11.38 7.71 -9.60
CA VAL A 232 -10.87 9.00 -10.10
C VAL A 232 -10.39 8.86 -11.55
N LEU A 233 -9.73 7.76 -11.91
CA LEU A 233 -9.36 7.48 -13.30
C LEU A 233 -10.60 7.36 -14.20
N GLN A 234 -11.65 6.65 -13.77
CA GLN A 234 -12.91 6.60 -14.54
C GLN A 234 -13.48 8.00 -14.76
N LEU A 235 -13.50 8.85 -13.72
CA LEU A 235 -13.93 10.23 -13.87
C LEU A 235 -13.06 11.00 -14.85
N SER A 236 -11.74 10.76 -14.85
CA SER A 236 -10.84 11.42 -15.79
C SER A 236 -11.07 11.06 -17.25
N HIS A 237 -11.54 9.85 -17.52
CA HIS A 237 -11.96 9.47 -18.87
C HIS A 237 -13.27 10.15 -19.28
N VAL A 238 -14.24 10.24 -18.36
CA VAL A 238 -15.56 10.85 -18.63
C VAL A 238 -15.47 12.37 -18.77
N PHE A 239 -14.58 13.00 -18.00
CA PHE A 239 -14.44 14.46 -17.92
C PHE A 239 -13.05 14.92 -18.36
N SER A 240 -12.49 14.29 -19.39
CA SER A 240 -11.13 14.56 -19.88
C SER A 240 -10.92 16.02 -20.27
N ASP A 241 -11.92 16.67 -20.87
CA ASP A 241 -11.87 18.09 -21.24
C ASP A 241 -11.81 19.04 -20.03
N ALA A 242 -12.29 18.60 -18.87
CA ALA A 242 -12.34 19.41 -17.65
C ALA A 242 -11.09 19.25 -16.76
N LEU A 243 -10.16 18.36 -17.13
CA LEU A 243 -9.01 18.01 -16.30
C LEU A 243 -7.69 18.25 -17.06
N PRO A 244 -6.62 18.66 -16.36
CA PRO A 244 -5.31 18.76 -16.98
C PRO A 244 -4.84 17.40 -17.53
N ASN A 245 -4.31 17.39 -18.75
CA ASN A 245 -3.77 16.17 -19.37
C ASN A 245 -2.71 15.48 -18.50
N SER A 246 -1.83 16.26 -17.83
CA SER A 246 -0.83 15.72 -16.91
C SER A 246 -1.43 14.97 -15.73
N LEU A 247 -2.56 15.44 -15.19
CA LEU A 247 -3.28 14.74 -14.13
C LEU A 247 -3.88 13.44 -14.66
N CYS A 248 -4.53 13.47 -15.84
CA CYS A 248 -5.08 12.27 -16.47
C CYS A 248 -4.01 11.22 -16.76
N SER A 249 -2.86 11.62 -17.32
CA SER A 249 -1.72 10.74 -17.58
C SER A 249 -1.13 10.17 -16.29
N CYS A 250 -0.99 10.98 -15.24
CA CYS A 250 -0.52 10.53 -13.93
C CYS A 250 -1.47 9.49 -13.31
N LEU A 251 -2.78 9.74 -13.33
CA LEU A 251 -3.79 8.79 -12.83
C LEU A 251 -3.80 7.48 -13.61
N TRP A 252 -3.69 7.56 -14.94
CA TRP A 252 -3.70 6.40 -15.81
C TRP A 252 -2.47 5.51 -15.58
N THR A 253 -1.29 6.10 -15.57
CA THR A 253 -0.05 5.35 -15.33
C THR A 253 0.03 4.79 -13.90
N ALA A 254 -0.46 5.52 -12.90
CA ALA A 254 -0.60 5.02 -11.54
C ALA A 254 -1.51 3.78 -11.46
N ASP A 255 -2.71 3.84 -12.05
CA ASP A 255 -3.62 2.69 -12.05
C ASP A 255 -3.05 1.51 -12.85
N HIS A 256 -2.39 1.78 -13.97
CA HIS A 256 -1.78 0.74 -14.80
C HIS A 256 -0.74 -0.04 -14.00
N VAL A 257 0.23 0.66 -13.37
CA VAL A 257 1.29 0.02 -12.57
C VAL A 257 0.70 -0.73 -11.39
N ILE A 258 -0.23 -0.13 -10.63
CA ILE A 258 -0.82 -0.79 -9.46
C ILE A 258 -1.71 -1.96 -9.86
N SER A 259 -2.49 -1.85 -10.94
CA SER A 259 -3.28 -2.96 -11.46
C SER A 259 -2.39 -4.10 -11.97
N LEU A 260 -1.29 -3.79 -12.66
CA LEU A 260 -0.31 -4.80 -13.09
C LEU A 260 0.30 -5.51 -11.89
N LEU A 261 0.75 -4.77 -10.88
CA LEU A 261 1.37 -5.35 -9.67
C LEU A 261 0.38 -6.14 -8.79
N THR A 262 -0.90 -5.79 -8.80
CA THR A 262 -1.91 -6.47 -7.97
C THR A 262 -2.57 -7.66 -8.65
N ASN A 263 -2.61 -7.67 -9.98
CA ASN A 263 -3.16 -8.78 -10.77
C ASN A 263 -2.08 -9.69 -11.37
N GLY A 264 -0.82 -9.26 -11.34
CA GLY A 264 0.31 -10.05 -11.79
C GLY A 264 0.45 -11.35 -10.99
N GLY A 265 1.13 -12.32 -11.60
CA GLY A 265 1.49 -13.56 -10.93
C GLY A 265 2.45 -13.30 -9.75
N ARG A 266 2.93 -14.38 -9.14
CA ARG A 266 3.97 -14.27 -8.12
C ARG A 266 5.25 -13.60 -8.64
N TYR A 267 5.54 -13.83 -9.91
CA TYR A 267 6.57 -13.17 -10.67
C TYR A 267 5.90 -12.50 -11.86
N LEU A 268 6.36 -11.30 -12.20
CA LEU A 268 5.98 -10.65 -13.44
C LEU A 268 6.66 -11.37 -14.60
N SER A 269 5.98 -11.49 -15.74
CA SER A 269 6.63 -11.85 -17.00
C SER A 269 7.64 -10.78 -17.41
N GLU A 270 8.52 -11.08 -18.36
CA GLU A 270 9.46 -10.09 -18.92
C GLU A 270 8.71 -8.87 -19.50
N GLU A 271 7.59 -9.11 -20.20
CA GLU A 271 6.73 -8.06 -20.73
C GLU A 271 6.04 -7.24 -19.62
N GLU A 272 5.56 -7.89 -18.56
CA GLU A 272 4.96 -7.19 -17.41
C GLU A 272 6.00 -6.34 -16.66
N GLN A 273 7.23 -6.85 -16.56
CA GLN A 273 8.36 -6.14 -15.96
C GLN A 273 8.72 -4.89 -16.78
N GLU A 274 8.85 -5.03 -18.11
CA GLU A 274 9.10 -3.91 -19.02
C GLU A 274 7.98 -2.87 -18.95
N ASN A 275 6.71 -3.31 -19.00
CA ASN A 275 5.56 -2.43 -18.87
C ASN A 275 5.59 -1.66 -17.54
N LYS A 276 5.85 -2.35 -16.43
CA LYS A 276 5.98 -1.72 -15.12
C LYS A 276 7.07 -0.64 -15.11
N GLU A 277 8.21 -0.89 -15.72
CA GLU A 277 9.32 0.07 -15.79
C GLU A 277 8.96 1.30 -16.64
N VAL A 278 8.44 1.08 -17.85
CA VAL A 278 8.04 2.18 -18.76
C VAL A 278 6.94 3.04 -18.13
N PHE A 279 5.85 2.43 -17.66
CA PHE A 279 4.74 3.18 -17.07
C PHE A 279 5.10 3.77 -15.71
N GLY A 280 5.98 3.11 -14.95
CA GLY A 280 6.52 3.65 -13.70
C GLY A 280 7.33 4.94 -13.93
N MET A 281 8.16 4.98 -14.97
CA MET A 281 8.93 6.18 -15.32
C MET A 281 8.04 7.33 -15.78
N VAL A 282 7.02 7.05 -16.59
CA VAL A 282 6.03 8.07 -17.00
C VAL A 282 5.28 8.59 -15.77
N PHE A 283 4.81 7.70 -14.90
CA PHE A 283 4.15 8.06 -13.65
C PHE A 283 5.01 9.00 -12.80
N LEU A 284 6.26 8.63 -12.53
CA LEU A 284 7.17 9.43 -11.71
C LEU A 284 7.39 10.82 -12.31
N ARG A 285 7.57 10.91 -13.63
CA ARG A 285 7.73 12.20 -14.31
C ARG A 285 6.51 13.09 -14.15
N GLU A 286 5.31 12.57 -14.42
CA GLU A 286 4.07 13.36 -14.32
C GLU A 286 3.76 13.73 -12.86
N TYR A 287 3.94 12.81 -11.92
CA TYR A 287 3.75 13.07 -10.49
C TYR A 287 4.70 14.17 -9.99
N MET A 288 5.99 14.08 -10.31
CA MET A 288 6.97 15.09 -9.90
C MET A 288 6.69 16.46 -10.53
N ALA A 289 6.25 16.50 -11.79
CA ALA A 289 5.85 17.74 -12.44
C ALA A 289 4.64 18.40 -11.73
N LEU A 290 3.61 17.61 -11.40
CA LEU A 290 2.44 18.08 -10.66
C LEU A 290 2.79 18.52 -9.23
N ALA A 291 3.65 17.77 -8.53
CA ALA A 291 4.12 18.11 -7.20
C ALA A 291 4.90 19.43 -7.19
N ASN A 292 5.82 19.62 -8.15
CA ASN A 292 6.56 20.87 -8.32
C ASN A 292 5.64 22.05 -8.63
N LEU A 293 4.64 21.85 -9.50
CA LEU A 293 3.64 22.87 -9.80
C LEU A 293 2.88 23.27 -8.53
N ALA A 294 2.41 22.29 -7.75
CA ALA A 294 1.70 22.53 -6.50
C ALA A 294 2.57 23.27 -5.46
N LEU A 295 3.86 22.94 -5.36
CA LEU A 295 4.82 23.65 -4.52
C LEU A 295 5.05 25.09 -4.97
N SER A 296 5.16 25.33 -6.28
CA SER A 296 5.40 26.66 -6.85
C SER A 296 4.23 27.62 -6.67
N GLN A 297 3.01 27.10 -6.60
CA GLN A 297 1.78 27.88 -6.39
C GLN A 297 1.54 28.25 -4.92
N ARG A 298 2.35 27.72 -4.00
CA ARG A 298 2.18 27.99 -2.58
C ARG A 298 2.56 29.45 -2.27
N PRO A 299 1.72 30.21 -1.55
CA PRO A 299 2.03 31.59 -1.22
C PRO A 299 3.37 31.67 -0.47
N LYS A 300 4.29 32.53 -0.94
CA LYS A 300 5.65 32.70 -0.35
C LYS A 300 5.66 32.98 1.15
N ASN A 301 4.56 33.49 1.70
CA ASN A 301 4.43 33.80 3.13
C ASN A 301 4.33 32.54 4.02
N GLU A 302 4.00 31.37 3.48
CA GLU A 302 3.98 30.11 4.25
C GLU A 302 5.31 29.35 4.22
N SER A 303 6.15 29.60 3.22
CA SER A 303 7.43 28.89 3.04
C SER A 303 8.44 29.23 4.14
N ALA A 304 8.40 30.45 4.68
CA ALA A 304 9.30 30.91 5.72
C ALA A 304 9.03 30.26 7.10
N ALA A 305 7.80 29.79 7.34
CA ALA A 305 7.44 29.15 8.60
C ALA A 305 7.86 27.67 8.67
N VAL A 306 7.92 26.97 7.53
CA VAL A 306 8.31 25.55 7.47
C VAL A 306 9.83 25.37 7.47
N ALA A 307 10.60 26.38 7.04
CA ALA A 307 12.06 26.34 7.10
C ALA A 307 12.64 26.62 8.51
N ALA A 308 11.79 26.94 9.48
CA ALA A 308 12.17 27.29 10.85
C ALA A 308 11.89 26.17 11.88
N ASP A 309 11.26 25.07 11.46
CA ASP A 309 11.00 23.84 12.24
C ASP A 309 11.84 22.68 11.68
#